data_AF-A0A834DR58-F1
#
_entry.id   AF-A0A834DR58-F1
#
_cell.length_a   1.000
_cell.length_b   1.000
_cell.length_c   1.000
_cell.angle_alpha   90.00
_cell.angle_beta   90.00
_cell.angle_gamma   90.00
#
_symmetry.space_group_name_H-M   'P 1'
#
loop_
_entity.id
_entity.type
_entity.pdbx_description
1 polymer ?
#
loop_
_entity_poly.entity_id
_entity_poly.type
_entity_poly.pdbx_seq_one_letter_code
_entity_poly.pdbx_strand_id
1 'polypeptide(L)'
;MPLLARSPSTNRKYPPLPVDKLEEEINRRMADDNKLFREEFNALPACPIQATCEAASKEENKEKNRYVNILPYDHSRVHLTPVEGVPDSDYINASFINGYQEKNKFIAAQGPKEETVNDFWRMIWEQNTATIVMVTNLKERKECKCAQYWPDQGCWTYGNIRVSVEDVTVLVDYTVRKFCIQQMQYVFIYQALLEHYLYGDTELEVTSLETHLQKIYNKIPGTSNNGLEEEFKKLTSIKIQNDKMRTGNLPANMKKNRVLQIIPYEFNRVIIPVKRGEENTDYVNASFIDGYRQKDSYIASQGPLLHTIEDFWRMIWEWKSCSIVMLTELEERGQEKCAQYWPSDGLVSYGDITVELKKEEECESYTVRDLLVTNTRENKSRQIRQFHFHGWPEVGIPSDGKGMINIIAAVQKQQQQSGNHPITVHCSAGAGRTGTFCALSTVLERVKAEGILDVFQTVKSLRLQRPHMVQTLEQYEFCYKVVQEYIDAFSDYANFK
;
A
#
# COMPACT_ATOMS: atom_id res chain seq x y z
N MET A 1 47.96 -16.27 -8.95
CA MET A 1 47.52 -15.17 -8.07
C MET A 1 48.61 -14.95 -7.04
N PRO A 2 49.27 -13.77 -6.98
CA PRO A 2 50.21 -13.49 -5.91
C PRO A 2 49.43 -13.46 -4.59
N LEU A 3 49.91 -14.18 -3.59
CA LEU A 3 49.40 -14.05 -2.22
C LEU A 3 49.48 -12.57 -1.83
N LEU A 4 48.40 -12.02 -1.23
CA LEU A 4 48.51 -10.77 -0.50
C LEU A 4 49.71 -10.89 0.44
N ALA A 5 50.62 -9.91 0.39
CA ALA A 5 51.83 -9.91 1.20
C ALA A 5 51.46 -10.36 2.61
N ARG A 6 52.07 -11.49 3.07
CA ARG A 6 51.89 -11.99 4.44
C ARG A 6 51.97 -10.77 5.34
N SER A 7 50.90 -10.45 6.05
CA SER A 7 51.00 -9.43 7.10
C SER A 7 52.15 -9.91 7.98
N PRO A 8 53.30 -9.21 8.00
CA PRO A 8 54.38 -9.65 8.84
C PRO A 8 53.85 -9.40 10.24
N SER A 9 53.43 -10.46 10.94
CA SER A 9 53.45 -10.40 12.40
C SER A 9 54.91 -10.13 12.74
N THR A 10 55.24 -8.85 12.92
CA THR A 10 56.56 -8.38 13.36
C THR A 10 56.81 -8.84 14.79
N ASN A 11 55.77 -9.36 15.46
CA ASN A 11 55.84 -9.90 16.79
C ASN A 11 56.46 -11.31 16.78
N ARG A 12 57.78 -11.36 16.95
CA ARG A 12 58.56 -12.60 17.08
C ARG A 12 58.12 -13.48 18.26
N LYS A 13 57.38 -12.93 19.24
CA LYS A 13 56.86 -13.68 20.40
C LYS A 13 55.70 -14.61 20.03
N TYR A 14 54.95 -14.29 18.98
CA TYR A 14 53.77 -15.06 18.54
C TYR A 14 53.82 -15.33 17.03
N PRO A 15 54.65 -16.31 16.58
CA PRO A 15 54.75 -16.68 15.17
C PRO A 15 53.55 -17.54 14.72
N PRO A 16 53.32 -17.68 13.40
CA PRO A 16 52.37 -18.65 12.87
C PRO A 16 52.65 -20.07 13.39
N LEU A 17 51.61 -20.77 13.81
CA LEU A 17 51.71 -22.13 14.35
C LEU A 17 51.55 -23.17 13.24
N PRO A 18 52.50 -24.11 13.09
CA PRO A 18 52.29 -25.33 12.32
C PRO A 18 51.16 -26.18 12.91
N VAL A 19 50.38 -26.82 12.05
CA VAL A 19 49.17 -27.58 12.46
C VAL A 19 49.53 -28.75 13.39
N ASP A 20 50.68 -29.39 13.19
CA ASP A 20 51.17 -30.51 14.01
C ASP A 20 51.51 -30.09 15.46
N LYS A 21 51.67 -28.79 15.71
CA LYS A 21 51.97 -28.23 17.03
C LYS A 21 50.78 -27.55 17.71
N LEU A 22 49.62 -27.50 17.04
CA LEU A 22 48.49 -26.71 17.50
C LEU A 22 47.92 -27.21 18.84
N GLU A 23 47.73 -28.52 19.00
CA GLU A 23 47.17 -29.10 20.23
C GLU A 23 48.11 -28.91 21.44
N GLU A 24 49.40 -29.20 21.25
CA GLU A 24 50.44 -28.99 22.26
C GLU A 24 50.44 -27.53 22.75
N GLU A 25 50.39 -26.59 21.81
CA GLU A 25 50.44 -25.16 22.11
C GLU A 25 49.13 -24.64 22.73
N ILE A 26 47.96 -25.16 22.33
CA ILE A 26 46.69 -24.84 23.00
C ILE A 26 46.72 -25.30 24.45
N ASN A 27 47.11 -26.55 24.71
CA ASN A 27 47.19 -27.09 26.07
C ASN A 27 48.14 -26.26 26.95
N ARG A 28 49.30 -25.89 26.41
CA ARG A 28 50.26 -25.00 27.09
C ARG A 28 49.65 -23.65 27.41
N ARG A 29 48.87 -23.06 26.49
CA ARG A 29 48.28 -21.73 26.68
C ARG A 29 47.05 -21.70 27.60
N MET A 30 46.30 -22.80 27.66
CA MET A 30 45.16 -22.98 28.58
C MET A 30 45.58 -23.21 30.03
N ALA A 31 46.80 -23.71 30.26
CA ALA A 31 47.33 -23.91 31.59
C ALA A 31 47.29 -22.63 32.43
N ASP A 32 47.26 -22.80 33.75
CA ASP A 32 47.23 -21.72 34.74
C ASP A 32 46.09 -20.71 34.47
N ASP A 33 44.87 -21.20 34.25
CA ASP A 33 43.69 -20.37 33.96
C ASP A 33 43.93 -19.49 32.72
N ASN A 34 44.29 -20.10 31.60
CA ASN A 34 44.49 -19.42 30.32
C ASN A 34 45.54 -18.29 30.39
N LYS A 35 46.55 -18.40 31.26
CA LYS A 35 47.52 -17.31 31.52
C LYS A 35 48.16 -16.80 30.22
N LEU A 36 48.71 -17.71 29.42
CA LEU A 36 49.42 -17.31 28.20
C LEU A 36 48.48 -16.84 27.10
N PHE A 37 47.24 -17.33 27.05
CA PHE A 37 46.22 -16.77 26.17
C PHE A 37 45.87 -15.33 26.55
N ARG A 38 45.74 -15.03 27.84
CA ARG A 38 45.54 -13.65 28.31
C ARG A 38 46.73 -12.76 27.96
N GLU A 39 47.96 -13.24 28.17
CA GLU A 39 49.17 -12.51 27.77
C GLU A 39 49.24 -12.24 26.27
N GLU A 40 48.90 -13.23 25.44
CA GLU A 40 48.86 -13.09 23.98
C GLU A 40 47.77 -12.12 23.51
N PHE A 41 46.56 -12.23 24.06
CA PHE A 41 45.46 -11.32 23.75
C PHE A 41 45.79 -9.87 24.13
N ASN A 42 46.34 -9.66 25.33
CA ASN A 42 46.75 -8.34 25.80
C ASN A 42 47.94 -7.76 25.03
N ALA A 43 48.69 -8.60 24.30
CA ALA A 43 49.80 -8.17 23.44
C ALA A 43 49.33 -7.75 22.03
N LEU A 44 48.04 -7.90 21.70
CA LEU A 44 47.50 -7.41 20.43
C LEU A 44 47.57 -5.88 20.39
N PRO A 45 48.08 -5.27 19.30
CA PRO A 45 48.05 -3.83 19.16
C PRO A 45 46.59 -3.36 18.99
N ALA A 46 46.21 -2.30 19.70
CA ALA A 46 44.87 -1.71 19.58
C ALA A 46 44.57 -1.25 18.13
N CYS A 47 45.56 -0.65 17.48
CA CYS A 47 45.57 -0.44 16.04
C CYS A 47 47.02 -0.55 15.53
N PRO A 48 47.33 -1.41 14.55
CA PRO A 48 48.70 -1.59 14.06
C PRO A 48 49.18 -0.46 13.15
N ILE A 49 48.28 0.45 12.76
CA ILE A 49 48.56 1.60 11.88
C ILE A 49 48.03 2.88 12.53
N GLN A 50 48.57 4.02 12.12
CA GLN A 50 47.95 5.30 12.44
C GLN A 50 46.68 5.44 11.59
N ALA A 51 45.52 5.47 12.23
CA ALA A 51 44.22 5.56 11.58
C ALA A 51 43.37 6.66 12.24
N THR A 52 42.56 7.34 11.43
CA THR A 52 41.62 8.37 11.86
C THR A 52 40.19 7.83 11.79
N CYS A 53 39.28 8.48 12.51
CA CYS A 53 37.83 8.21 12.50
C CYS A 53 37.03 9.53 12.45
N GLU A 54 37.52 10.47 11.64
CA GLU A 54 36.97 11.82 11.51
C GLU A 54 35.52 11.80 11.06
N ALA A 55 35.19 11.02 10.02
CA ALA A 55 33.81 10.92 9.51
C ALA A 55 32.85 10.36 10.57
N ALA A 56 33.31 9.37 11.34
CA ALA A 56 32.54 8.75 12.41
C ALA A 56 32.37 9.65 13.64
N SER A 57 33.28 10.60 13.82
CA SER A 57 33.32 11.51 14.99
C SER A 57 32.58 12.84 14.75
N LYS A 58 32.14 13.10 13.51
CA LYS A 58 31.30 14.27 13.18
C LYS A 58 30.01 14.29 14.01
N GLU A 59 29.57 15.49 14.40
CA GLU A 59 28.38 15.67 15.23
C GLU A 59 27.13 15.08 14.55
N GLU A 60 27.01 15.29 13.23
CA GLU A 60 25.91 14.83 12.38
C GLU A 60 25.83 13.29 12.28
N ASN A 61 26.93 12.59 12.58
CA ASN A 61 27.03 11.13 12.50
C ASN A 61 27.00 10.42 13.86
N LYS A 62 27.05 11.16 14.97
CA LYS A 62 27.07 10.55 16.33
C LYS A 62 25.87 9.65 16.58
N GLU A 63 24.68 10.07 16.18
CA GLU A 63 23.44 9.29 16.35
C GLU A 63 23.44 8.01 15.51
N LYS A 64 24.26 7.90 14.46
CA LYS A 64 24.39 6.68 13.65
C LYS A 64 25.25 5.60 14.32
N ASN A 65 25.96 5.96 15.41
CA ASN A 65 26.81 5.04 16.17
C ASN A 65 26.06 4.51 17.41
N ARG A 66 26.10 3.20 17.63
CA ARG A 66 25.54 2.53 18.82
C ARG A 66 26.48 2.69 20.02
N TYR A 67 27.78 2.71 19.77
CA TYR A 67 28.80 2.87 20.80
C TYR A 67 29.80 3.95 20.39
N VAL A 68 30.02 4.92 21.26
CA VAL A 68 30.94 6.05 21.02
C VAL A 68 32.41 5.61 20.88
N ASN A 69 32.74 4.44 21.42
CA ASN A 69 34.10 3.87 21.40
C ASN A 69 34.30 2.82 20.29
N ILE A 70 33.29 2.56 19.45
CA ILE A 70 33.37 1.60 18.34
C ILE A 70 33.05 2.34 17.04
N LEU A 71 34.09 2.93 16.46
CA LEU A 71 34.00 3.77 15.27
C LEU A 71 34.79 3.17 14.11
N PRO A 72 34.26 3.20 12.86
CA PRO A 72 35.00 2.75 11.71
C PRO A 72 36.15 3.72 11.41
N TYR A 73 37.27 3.20 10.93
CA TYR A 73 38.39 4.02 10.47
C TYR A 73 38.09 4.62 9.09
N ASP A 74 38.51 5.86 8.84
CA ASP A 74 38.19 6.58 7.60
C ASP A 74 38.71 5.87 6.34
N HIS A 75 39.89 5.25 6.42
CA HIS A 75 40.52 4.57 5.27
C HIS A 75 39.85 3.25 4.87
N SER A 76 39.01 2.67 5.73
CA SER A 76 38.38 1.36 5.52
C SER A 76 36.88 1.38 5.69
N ARG A 77 36.27 2.52 6.03
CA ARG A 77 34.81 2.64 6.16
C ARG A 77 34.11 2.36 4.84
N VAL A 78 32.87 1.88 4.93
CA VAL A 78 32.00 1.80 3.76
C VAL A 78 31.43 3.19 3.48
N HIS A 79 31.53 3.63 2.23
CA HIS A 79 30.97 4.91 1.78
C HIS A 79 29.63 4.65 1.10
N LEU A 80 28.59 5.34 1.55
CA LEU A 80 27.31 5.40 0.84
C LEU A 80 27.33 6.52 -0.18
N THR A 81 26.57 6.36 -1.26
CA THR A 81 26.38 7.41 -2.26
C THR A 81 25.69 8.60 -1.61
N PRO A 82 26.23 9.83 -1.67
CA PRO A 82 25.59 10.99 -1.08
C PRO A 82 24.18 11.22 -1.62
N VAL A 83 23.24 11.52 -0.73
CA VAL A 83 21.87 11.89 -1.08
C VAL A 83 21.79 13.41 -1.19
N GLU A 84 21.32 13.90 -2.34
CA GLU A 84 21.18 15.33 -2.60
C GLU A 84 20.30 15.99 -1.53
N GLY A 85 20.75 17.14 -1.00
CA GLY A 85 20.05 17.86 0.06
C GLY A 85 20.17 17.27 1.47
N VAL A 86 20.84 16.13 1.66
CA VAL A 86 21.03 15.49 2.97
C VAL A 86 22.53 15.45 3.34
N PRO A 87 23.01 16.37 4.20
CA PRO A 87 24.38 16.37 4.68
C PRO A 87 24.79 15.06 5.35
N ASP A 88 26.05 14.67 5.19
CA ASP A 88 26.68 13.49 5.83
C ASP A 88 25.93 12.16 5.60
N SER A 89 25.14 12.09 4.52
CA SER A 89 24.42 10.90 4.06
C SER A 89 25.33 9.81 3.48
N ASP A 90 26.64 10.04 3.41
CA ASP A 90 27.64 9.08 2.95
C ASP A 90 28.15 8.13 4.06
N TYR A 91 27.77 8.40 5.32
CA TYR A 91 28.29 7.67 6.48
C TYR A 91 27.39 6.51 6.93
N ILE A 92 28.03 5.37 7.17
CA ILE A 92 27.48 4.22 7.91
C ILE A 92 28.58 3.62 8.80
N ASN A 93 28.23 3.14 9.99
CA ASN A 93 29.17 2.46 10.89
C ASN A 93 29.47 1.03 10.39
N ALA A 94 30.35 0.94 9.40
CA ALA A 94 30.81 -0.30 8.81
C ALA A 94 32.21 -0.15 8.20
N SER A 95 33.00 -1.23 8.19
CA SER A 95 34.34 -1.25 7.60
C SER A 95 34.56 -2.49 6.73
N PHE A 96 35.30 -2.33 5.64
CA PHE A 96 35.79 -3.44 4.84
C PHE A 96 36.88 -4.21 5.59
N ILE A 97 36.76 -5.54 5.61
CA ILE A 97 37.68 -6.46 6.27
C ILE A 97 38.23 -7.44 5.24
N ASN A 98 39.55 -7.62 5.25
CA ASN A 98 40.22 -8.58 4.39
C ASN A 98 39.94 -10.02 4.85
N GLY A 99 39.76 -10.91 3.89
CA GLY A 99 39.86 -12.35 4.11
C GLY A 99 41.31 -12.82 4.06
N TYR A 100 41.51 -14.14 4.15
CA TYR A 100 42.84 -14.75 4.13
C TYR A 100 43.63 -14.46 2.84
N GLN A 101 42.96 -14.45 1.69
CA GLN A 101 43.58 -14.25 0.36
C GLN A 101 42.95 -13.11 -0.45
N GLU A 102 41.94 -12.45 0.09
CA GLU A 102 41.09 -11.54 -0.65
C GLU A 102 40.91 -10.24 0.14
N LYS A 103 41.21 -9.10 -0.47
CA LYS A 103 40.97 -7.80 0.16
C LYS A 103 39.48 -7.49 0.19
N ASN A 104 39.04 -6.80 1.23
CA ASN A 104 37.66 -6.32 1.38
C ASN A 104 36.59 -7.41 1.21
N LYS A 105 36.94 -8.66 1.55
CA LYS A 105 36.06 -9.82 1.41
C LYS A 105 34.78 -9.69 2.23
N PHE A 106 34.89 -9.06 3.39
CA PHE A 106 33.77 -8.89 4.32
C PHE A 106 33.52 -7.40 4.58
N ILE A 107 32.30 -7.10 4.98
CA ILE A 107 31.96 -5.84 5.64
C ILE A 107 31.63 -6.17 7.09
N ALA A 108 32.42 -5.66 8.03
CA ALA A 108 32.07 -5.67 9.44
C ALA A 108 31.23 -4.44 9.73
N ALA A 109 29.93 -4.64 9.96
CA ALA A 109 28.97 -3.58 10.21
C ALA A 109 28.38 -3.68 11.62
N GLN A 110 28.08 -2.54 12.19
CA GLN A 110 27.26 -2.46 13.40
C GLN A 110 25.85 -3.01 13.13
N GLY A 111 25.27 -3.74 14.10
CA GLY A 111 23.84 -4.07 14.07
C GLY A 111 22.99 -2.79 14.03
N PRO A 112 22.17 -2.57 12.98
CA PRO A 112 21.54 -1.28 12.75
C PRO A 112 20.70 -0.82 13.95
N LYS A 113 20.68 0.50 14.17
CA LYS A 113 19.70 1.17 15.02
C LYS A 113 18.43 1.41 14.18
N GLU A 114 17.31 1.75 14.82
CA GLU A 114 16.04 2.01 14.12
C GLU A 114 16.21 3.10 13.04
N GLU A 115 16.91 4.17 13.40
CA GLU A 115 17.23 5.31 12.55
C GLU A 115 18.24 5.00 11.44
N THR A 116 18.99 3.89 11.50
CA THR A 116 19.99 3.51 10.49
C THR A 116 19.60 2.28 9.68
N VAL A 117 18.38 1.75 9.83
CA VAL A 117 17.91 0.58 9.05
C VAL A 117 17.91 0.90 7.54
N ASN A 118 17.50 2.11 7.17
CA ASN A 118 17.47 2.55 5.77
C ASN A 118 18.88 2.60 5.16
N ASP A 119 19.85 3.15 5.91
CA ASP A 119 21.25 3.20 5.49
C ASP A 119 21.86 1.81 5.36
N PHE A 120 21.49 0.88 6.24
CA PHE A 120 21.94 -0.51 6.18
C PHE A 120 21.47 -1.22 4.90
N TRP A 121 20.21 -1.07 4.52
CA TRP A 121 19.70 -1.64 3.26
C TRP A 121 20.28 -0.95 2.03
N ARG A 122 20.51 0.38 2.10
CA ARG A 122 21.19 1.12 1.05
C ARG A 122 22.63 0.63 0.85
N MET A 123 23.37 0.37 1.93
CA MET A 123 24.69 -0.26 1.90
C MET A 123 24.66 -1.63 1.19
N ILE A 124 23.71 -2.49 1.58
CA ILE A 124 23.57 -3.84 1.00
C ILE A 124 23.34 -3.75 -0.52
N TRP A 125 22.48 -2.82 -0.96
CA TRP A 125 22.21 -2.59 -2.38
C TRP A 125 23.43 -2.06 -3.12
N GLU A 126 24.02 -0.96 -2.65
CA GLU A 126 25.16 -0.29 -3.31
C GLU A 126 26.41 -1.18 -3.39
N GLN A 127 26.64 -2.00 -2.37
CA GLN A 127 27.78 -2.93 -2.33
C GLN A 127 27.49 -4.27 -3.01
N ASN A 128 26.32 -4.41 -3.65
CA ASN A 128 25.88 -5.65 -4.31
C ASN A 128 26.00 -6.88 -3.39
N THR A 129 25.63 -6.72 -2.13
CA THR A 129 25.77 -7.77 -1.11
C THR A 129 24.68 -8.81 -1.26
N ALA A 130 25.07 -10.06 -1.48
CA ALA A 130 24.14 -11.19 -1.62
C ALA A 130 23.91 -11.98 -0.32
N THR A 131 24.73 -11.77 0.72
CA THR A 131 24.67 -12.57 1.96
C THR A 131 24.92 -11.70 3.18
N ILE A 132 23.99 -11.74 4.13
CA ILE A 132 24.09 -11.07 5.43
C ILE A 132 24.25 -12.15 6.49
N VAL A 133 25.28 -12.02 7.34
CA VAL A 133 25.53 -12.93 8.45
C VAL A 133 25.28 -12.18 9.76
N MET A 134 24.15 -12.46 10.41
CA MET A 134 23.79 -11.87 11.70
C MET A 134 24.19 -12.80 12.83
N VAL A 135 25.13 -12.36 13.69
CA VAL A 135 25.72 -13.17 14.77
C VAL A 135 25.30 -12.65 16.15
N THR A 136 24.06 -12.16 16.26
CA THR A 136 23.47 -11.68 17.53
C THR A 136 21.96 -11.92 17.50
N ASN A 137 21.35 -12.03 18.67
CA ASN A 137 19.90 -11.96 18.79
C ASN A 137 19.44 -10.49 18.78
N LEU A 138 18.16 -10.24 18.50
CA LEU A 138 17.60 -8.89 18.57
C LEU A 138 17.70 -8.30 19.99
N LYS A 139 17.48 -9.15 21.00
CA LYS A 139 17.55 -8.78 22.41
C LYS A 139 18.34 -9.81 23.21
N GLU A 140 19.13 -9.33 24.16
CA GLU A 140 19.84 -10.15 25.13
C GLU A 140 19.59 -9.56 26.53
N ARG A 141 19.11 -10.38 27.47
CA ARG A 141 18.76 -9.93 28.84
C ARG A 141 17.85 -8.67 28.86
N LYS A 142 16.92 -8.60 27.90
CA LYS A 142 15.99 -7.48 27.62
C LYS A 142 16.59 -6.23 26.96
N GLU A 143 17.91 -6.15 26.80
CA GLU A 143 18.54 -5.04 26.05
C GLU A 143 18.49 -5.27 24.55
N CYS A 144 18.12 -4.24 23.79
CA CYS A 144 18.14 -4.28 22.34
C CYS A 144 19.59 -4.23 21.81
N LYS A 145 20.03 -5.32 21.16
CA LYS A 145 21.36 -5.43 20.55
C LYS A 145 21.34 -5.07 19.06
N CYS A 146 20.21 -5.26 18.39
CA CYS A 146 20.02 -4.97 16.97
C CYS A 146 18.54 -4.62 16.70
N ALA A 147 18.29 -3.63 15.83
CA ALA A 147 16.94 -3.40 15.31
C ALA A 147 16.55 -4.57 14.39
N GLN A 148 15.25 -4.88 14.31
CA GLN A 148 14.76 -5.84 13.34
C GLN A 148 14.67 -5.15 11.97
N TYR A 149 15.68 -5.38 11.14
CA TYR A 149 15.80 -4.74 9.82
C TYR A 149 15.12 -5.54 8.70
N TRP A 150 14.28 -6.52 9.01
CA TRP A 150 13.58 -7.33 8.01
C TRP A 150 12.10 -7.46 8.34
N PRO A 151 11.22 -7.55 7.32
CA PRO A 151 9.81 -7.87 7.55
C PRO A 151 9.64 -9.35 7.91
N ASP A 152 8.69 -9.66 8.78
CA ASP A 152 8.37 -11.06 9.12
C ASP A 152 7.63 -11.79 7.99
N GLN A 153 6.84 -11.05 7.19
CA GLN A 153 6.10 -11.56 6.04
C GLN A 153 5.84 -10.46 5.00
N GLY A 154 5.55 -10.85 3.77
CA GLY A 154 5.22 -9.92 2.69
C GLY A 154 6.42 -9.08 2.29
N CYS A 155 6.22 -7.77 2.09
CA CYS A 155 7.28 -6.84 1.73
C CYS A 155 7.21 -5.55 2.56
N TRP A 156 8.38 -4.96 2.80
CA TRP A 156 8.50 -3.64 3.42
C TRP A 156 9.49 -2.77 2.64
N THR A 157 9.34 -1.45 2.73
CA THR A 157 10.23 -0.51 2.05
C THR A 157 11.05 0.25 3.08
N TYR A 158 12.38 0.12 3.00
CA TYR A 158 13.35 0.81 3.85
C TYR A 158 14.07 1.87 3.01
N GLY A 159 13.72 3.14 3.21
CA GLY A 159 14.12 4.22 2.31
C GLY A 159 13.62 3.97 0.89
N ASN A 160 14.54 3.74 -0.06
CA ASN A 160 14.22 3.43 -1.46
C ASN A 160 14.38 1.95 -1.82
N ILE A 161 14.68 1.08 -0.85
CA ILE A 161 14.89 -0.35 -1.06
C ILE A 161 13.67 -1.12 -0.55
N ARG A 162 12.94 -1.74 -1.48
CA ARG A 162 11.87 -2.69 -1.16
C ARG A 162 12.48 -4.05 -0.88
N VAL A 163 12.13 -4.64 0.25
CA VAL A 163 12.60 -5.96 0.71
C VAL A 163 11.39 -6.86 0.87
N SER A 164 11.33 -7.93 0.09
CA SER A 164 10.26 -8.93 0.11
C SER A 164 10.78 -10.25 0.69
N VAL A 165 10.04 -10.85 1.62
CA VAL A 165 10.35 -12.19 2.14
C VAL A 165 9.98 -13.23 1.09
N GLU A 166 10.94 -14.07 0.71
CA GLU A 166 10.71 -15.21 -0.19
C GLU A 166 10.55 -16.50 0.60
N ASP A 167 11.43 -16.73 1.57
CA ASP A 167 11.54 -18.01 2.28
C ASP A 167 12.17 -17.83 3.66
N VAL A 168 11.76 -18.63 4.63
CA VAL A 168 12.30 -18.64 6.00
C VAL A 168 12.47 -20.08 6.47
N THR A 169 13.70 -20.47 6.75
CA THR A 169 14.05 -21.78 7.32
C THR A 169 14.66 -21.59 8.71
N VAL A 170 13.96 -22.08 9.74
CA VAL A 170 14.43 -22.02 11.13
C VAL A 170 15.07 -23.36 11.50
N LEU A 171 16.32 -23.32 11.95
CA LEU A 171 17.06 -24.46 12.50
C LEU A 171 17.42 -24.17 13.96
N VAL A 172 17.94 -25.20 14.64
CA VAL A 172 18.24 -25.13 16.08
C VAL A 172 19.26 -24.03 16.42
N ASP A 173 20.29 -23.87 15.60
CA ASP A 173 21.40 -22.94 15.87
C ASP A 173 21.30 -21.63 15.08
N TYR A 174 20.53 -21.60 13.99
CA TYR A 174 20.43 -20.44 13.11
C TYR A 174 19.14 -20.41 12.29
N THR A 175 18.80 -19.23 11.76
CA THR A 175 17.68 -19.04 10.83
C THR A 175 18.21 -18.50 9.50
N VAL A 176 17.81 -19.13 8.39
CA VAL A 176 18.09 -18.64 7.03
C VAL A 176 16.84 -17.93 6.51
N ARG A 177 16.99 -16.68 6.06
CA ARG A 177 15.93 -15.91 5.42
C ARG A 177 16.37 -15.56 4.00
N LYS A 178 15.49 -15.79 3.01
CA LYS A 178 15.69 -15.36 1.63
C LYS A 178 14.85 -14.12 1.37
N PHE A 179 15.48 -13.11 0.77
CA PHE A 179 14.82 -11.86 0.43
C PHE A 179 14.99 -11.56 -1.06
N CYS A 180 13.95 -11.01 -1.67
CA CYS A 180 14.03 -10.31 -2.95
C CYS A 180 14.09 -8.81 -2.68
N ILE A 181 15.15 -8.13 -3.13
CA ILE A 181 15.34 -6.69 -2.93
C ILE A 181 15.25 -5.92 -4.24
N GLN A 182 14.62 -4.74 -4.23
CA GLN A 182 14.38 -3.90 -5.41
C GLN A 182 14.52 -2.41 -5.07
N GLN A 183 15.18 -1.65 -5.93
CA GLN A 183 15.23 -0.18 -5.82
C GLN A 183 13.99 0.45 -6.46
N MET A 184 13.17 1.14 -5.65
CA MET A 184 11.84 1.62 -6.08
C MET A 184 11.90 2.78 -7.08
N GLN A 185 12.89 3.69 -6.95
CA GLN A 185 13.00 4.86 -7.82
C GLN A 185 13.27 4.50 -9.28
N TYR A 186 14.14 3.52 -9.53
CA TYR A 186 14.48 3.11 -10.90
C TYR A 186 13.28 2.47 -11.61
N VAL A 187 12.55 1.58 -10.91
CA VAL A 187 11.33 0.95 -11.45
C VAL A 187 10.25 2.00 -11.72
N PHE A 188 10.08 2.98 -10.83
CA PHE A 188 9.10 4.03 -11.00
C PHE A 188 9.36 4.90 -12.24
N ILE A 189 10.62 5.21 -12.56
CA ILE A 189 10.97 5.94 -13.80
C ILE A 189 10.46 5.18 -15.04
N TYR A 190 10.74 3.87 -15.13
CA TYR A 190 10.25 3.07 -16.25
C TYR A 190 8.73 2.92 -16.26
N GLN A 191 8.09 2.85 -15.09
CA GLN A 191 6.63 2.84 -15.00
C GLN A 191 6.02 4.15 -15.48
N ALA A 192 6.59 5.30 -15.10
CA ALA A 192 6.13 6.62 -15.55
C ALA A 192 6.34 6.82 -17.06
N LEU A 193 7.49 6.40 -17.60
CA LEU A 193 7.75 6.43 -19.05
C LEU A 193 6.80 5.52 -19.82
N LEU A 194 6.55 4.31 -19.31
CA LEU A 194 5.61 3.37 -19.92
C LEU A 194 4.17 3.89 -19.87
N GLU A 195 3.77 4.50 -18.75
CA GLU A 195 2.47 5.15 -18.58
C GLU A 195 2.25 6.23 -19.65
N HIS A 196 3.20 7.16 -19.79
CA HIS A 196 3.14 8.21 -20.79
C HIS A 196 3.15 7.65 -22.22
N TYR A 197 3.95 6.61 -22.51
CA TYR A 197 4.00 5.98 -23.83
C TYR A 197 2.70 5.26 -24.21
N LEU A 198 2.06 4.55 -23.27
CA LEU A 198 0.86 3.76 -23.54
C LEU A 198 -0.42 4.61 -23.64
N TYR A 199 -0.52 5.62 -22.79
CA TYR A 199 -1.76 6.36 -22.60
C TYR A 199 -1.68 7.80 -23.11
N GLY A 200 -0.49 8.39 -23.14
CA GLY A 200 -0.29 9.80 -23.51
C GLY A 200 -0.90 10.74 -22.47
N ASP A 201 -1.24 11.93 -22.93
CA ASP A 201 -2.05 12.88 -22.18
C ASP A 201 -3.53 12.69 -22.54
N THR A 202 -4.33 12.30 -21.56
CA THR A 202 -5.78 12.05 -21.67
C THR A 202 -6.61 13.14 -20.99
N GLU A 203 -5.94 14.15 -20.44
CA GLU A 203 -6.59 15.28 -19.80
C GLU A 203 -7.21 16.22 -20.85
N LEU A 204 -8.39 16.75 -20.54
CA LEU A 204 -9.15 17.63 -21.43
C LEU A 204 -9.64 18.86 -20.68
N GLU A 205 -9.39 20.03 -21.25
CA GLU A 205 -10.16 21.23 -20.91
C GLU A 205 -11.63 21.05 -21.30
N VAL A 206 -12.55 21.63 -20.52
CA VAL A 206 -13.99 21.55 -20.78
C VAL A 206 -14.36 22.03 -22.19
N THR A 207 -13.68 23.07 -22.69
CA THR A 207 -13.85 23.62 -24.05
C THR A 207 -13.56 22.63 -25.16
N SER A 208 -12.71 21.62 -24.89
CA SER A 208 -12.31 20.59 -25.84
C SER A 208 -13.18 19.33 -25.79
N LEU A 209 -14.13 19.25 -24.84
CA LEU A 209 -14.94 18.05 -24.62
C LEU A 209 -15.78 17.68 -25.86
N GLU A 210 -16.44 18.64 -26.50
CA GLU A 210 -17.27 18.36 -27.68
C GLU A 210 -16.45 17.74 -28.82
N THR A 211 -15.27 18.29 -29.09
CA THR A 211 -14.34 17.77 -30.10
C THR A 211 -13.86 16.36 -29.74
N HIS A 212 -13.57 16.12 -28.45
CA HIS A 212 -13.18 14.80 -27.97
C HIS A 212 -14.31 13.77 -28.10
N LEU A 213 -15.55 14.13 -27.74
CA LEU A 213 -16.71 13.24 -27.87
C LEU A 213 -16.98 12.88 -29.33
N GLN A 214 -16.86 13.84 -30.25
CA GLN A 214 -16.93 13.53 -31.69
C GLN A 214 -15.87 12.49 -32.09
N LYS A 215 -14.65 12.57 -31.56
CA LYS A 215 -13.60 11.57 -31.84
C LYS A 215 -13.90 10.21 -31.20
N ILE A 216 -14.43 10.19 -29.98
CA ILE A 216 -14.73 8.98 -29.21
C ILE A 216 -15.88 8.18 -29.82
N TYR A 217 -16.95 8.85 -30.26
CA TYR A 217 -18.12 8.19 -30.83
C TYR A 217 -17.97 7.80 -32.30
N ASN A 218 -17.05 8.45 -33.03
CA ASN A 218 -16.77 8.09 -34.41
C ASN A 218 -15.79 6.92 -34.53
N LYS A 219 -15.95 6.16 -35.62
CA LYS A 219 -15.04 5.07 -35.99
C LYS A 219 -13.64 5.62 -36.25
N ILE A 220 -12.61 4.99 -35.65
CA ILE A 220 -11.22 5.40 -35.89
C ILE A 220 -10.80 4.94 -37.30
N PRO A 221 -10.24 5.85 -38.13
CA PRO A 221 -9.76 5.50 -39.47
C PRO A 221 -8.80 4.31 -39.46
N GLY A 222 -9.08 3.31 -40.29
CA GLY A 222 -8.25 2.10 -40.40
C GLY A 222 -8.51 1.01 -39.35
N THR A 223 -9.45 1.19 -38.42
CA THR A 223 -9.82 0.17 -37.43
C THR A 223 -11.30 -0.24 -37.57
N SER A 224 -11.72 -1.31 -36.89
CA SER A 224 -13.14 -1.68 -36.77
C SER A 224 -13.87 -0.93 -35.65
N ASN A 225 -13.14 -0.28 -34.76
CA ASN A 225 -13.64 0.20 -33.48
C ASN A 225 -13.81 1.73 -33.47
N ASN A 226 -14.64 2.25 -32.58
CA ASN A 226 -14.67 3.68 -32.25
C ASN A 226 -13.63 4.02 -31.18
N GLY A 227 -13.47 5.33 -30.89
CA GLY A 227 -12.53 5.79 -29.88
C GLY A 227 -12.86 5.28 -28.47
N LEU A 228 -14.15 5.19 -28.12
CA LEU A 228 -14.60 4.68 -26.83
C LEU A 228 -14.15 3.24 -26.58
N GLU A 229 -14.32 2.37 -27.58
CA GLU A 229 -13.93 0.96 -27.53
C GLU A 229 -12.42 0.80 -27.41
N GLU A 230 -11.63 1.62 -28.12
CA GLU A 230 -10.17 1.63 -28.03
C GLU A 230 -9.68 2.03 -26.63
N GLU A 231 -10.23 3.10 -26.04
CA GLU A 231 -9.91 3.50 -24.66
C GLU A 231 -10.33 2.43 -23.65
N PHE A 232 -11.55 1.91 -23.75
CA PHE A 232 -12.02 0.89 -22.83
C PHE A 232 -11.23 -0.42 -22.95
N LYS A 233 -10.75 -0.76 -24.15
CA LYS A 233 -9.83 -1.88 -24.38
C LYS A 233 -8.49 -1.67 -23.67
N LYS A 234 -7.96 -0.44 -23.66
CA LYS A 234 -6.76 -0.12 -22.85
C LYS A 234 -7.03 -0.37 -21.36
N LEU A 235 -8.19 0.05 -20.84
CA LEU A 235 -8.56 -0.17 -19.43
C LEU A 235 -8.72 -1.65 -19.07
N THR A 236 -9.24 -2.47 -19.98
CA THR A 236 -9.42 -3.92 -19.77
C THR A 236 -8.14 -4.73 -19.94
N SER A 237 -7.10 -4.16 -20.57
CA SER A 237 -5.78 -4.79 -20.66
C SER A 237 -4.94 -4.66 -19.38
N ILE A 238 -5.36 -3.81 -18.44
CA ILE A 238 -4.72 -3.66 -17.12
C ILE A 238 -4.85 -4.98 -16.35
N LYS A 239 -3.72 -5.55 -15.95
CA LYS A 239 -3.67 -6.82 -15.23
C LYS A 239 -4.24 -6.68 -13.82
N ILE A 240 -5.15 -7.57 -13.46
CA ILE A 240 -5.60 -7.78 -12.08
C ILE A 240 -4.46 -8.43 -11.28
N GLN A 241 -4.16 -7.88 -10.12
CA GLN A 241 -3.04 -8.29 -9.27
C GLN A 241 -3.50 -9.39 -8.29
N ASN A 242 -3.66 -10.62 -8.80
CA ASN A 242 -4.19 -11.76 -8.05
C ASN A 242 -3.41 -12.05 -6.75
N ASP A 243 -2.10 -11.83 -6.77
CA ASP A 243 -1.18 -11.99 -5.63
C ASP A 243 -1.50 -11.03 -4.47
N LYS A 244 -2.21 -9.93 -4.76
CA LYS A 244 -2.70 -8.96 -3.78
C LYS A 244 -4.12 -9.23 -3.30
N MET A 245 -4.78 -10.31 -3.71
CA MET A 245 -6.17 -10.62 -3.33
C MET A 245 -6.27 -11.77 -2.31
N ARG A 246 -5.25 -11.93 -1.45
CA ARG A 246 -5.08 -13.12 -0.59
C ARG A 246 -6.17 -13.26 0.47
N THR A 247 -6.43 -12.21 1.25
CA THR A 247 -7.34 -12.28 2.40
C THR A 247 -8.78 -12.63 2.00
N GLY A 248 -9.27 -12.07 0.88
CA GLY A 248 -10.60 -12.41 0.35
C GLY A 248 -10.70 -13.83 -0.21
N ASN A 249 -9.57 -14.42 -0.62
CA ASN A 249 -9.49 -15.80 -1.11
C ASN A 249 -9.24 -16.85 -0.01
N LEU A 250 -9.09 -16.44 1.25
CA LEU A 250 -9.00 -17.40 2.35
C LEU A 250 -10.31 -18.23 2.41
N PRO A 251 -10.24 -19.56 2.65
CA PRO A 251 -11.43 -20.42 2.66
C PRO A 251 -12.55 -19.92 3.60
N ALA A 252 -12.19 -19.33 4.74
CA ALA A 252 -13.14 -18.75 5.69
C ALA A 252 -13.91 -17.53 5.14
N ASN A 253 -13.29 -16.77 4.22
CA ASN A 253 -13.80 -15.52 3.68
C ASN A 253 -14.48 -15.69 2.31
N MET A 254 -14.23 -16.78 1.57
CA MET A 254 -14.82 -16.99 0.25
C MET A 254 -16.36 -16.87 0.25
N LYS A 255 -17.03 -17.38 1.29
CA LYS A 255 -18.48 -17.28 1.47
C LYS A 255 -19.00 -15.86 1.70
N LYS A 256 -18.13 -14.91 2.04
CA LYS A 256 -18.47 -13.49 2.25
C LYS A 256 -18.45 -12.70 0.95
N ASN A 257 -18.08 -13.32 -0.18
CA ASN A 257 -17.93 -12.67 -1.48
C ASN A 257 -19.10 -13.02 -2.41
N ARG A 258 -19.77 -12.00 -2.98
CA ARG A 258 -20.78 -12.20 -4.04
C ARG A 258 -20.17 -12.70 -5.34
N VAL A 259 -18.98 -12.20 -5.70
CA VAL A 259 -18.27 -12.54 -6.93
C VAL A 259 -16.79 -12.72 -6.63
N LEU A 260 -16.23 -13.91 -6.90
CA LEU A 260 -14.85 -14.26 -6.53
C LEU A 260 -13.79 -13.44 -7.25
N GLN A 261 -14.09 -12.95 -8.46
CA GLN A 261 -13.18 -12.08 -9.23
C GLN A 261 -13.22 -10.62 -8.77
N ILE A 262 -14.17 -10.26 -7.90
CA ILE A 262 -14.39 -8.88 -7.42
C ILE A 262 -14.25 -8.89 -5.89
N ILE A 263 -13.01 -8.95 -5.44
CA ILE A 263 -12.60 -8.89 -4.03
C ILE A 263 -11.50 -7.82 -3.87
N PRO A 264 -11.33 -7.23 -2.68
CA PRO A 264 -10.39 -6.12 -2.49
C PRO A 264 -8.93 -6.57 -2.61
N TYR A 265 -8.07 -5.64 -3.04
CA TYR A 265 -6.63 -5.79 -2.90
C TYR A 265 -6.19 -5.56 -1.44
N GLU A 266 -5.08 -6.17 -1.03
CA GLU A 266 -4.60 -6.15 0.35
C GLU A 266 -4.22 -4.75 0.83
N PHE A 267 -3.65 -3.91 -0.06
CA PHE A 267 -3.12 -2.60 0.31
C PHE A 267 -4.19 -1.56 0.65
N ASN A 268 -5.44 -1.78 0.24
CA ASN A 268 -6.55 -0.86 0.46
C ASN A 268 -7.85 -1.58 0.85
N ARG A 269 -7.79 -2.84 1.31
CA ARG A 269 -8.98 -3.51 1.84
C ARG A 269 -9.48 -2.77 3.09
N VAL A 270 -10.79 -2.71 3.25
CA VAL A 270 -11.37 -2.18 4.49
C VAL A 270 -11.26 -3.23 5.57
N ILE A 271 -10.58 -2.89 6.67
CA ILE A 271 -10.39 -3.76 7.83
C ILE A 271 -11.41 -3.39 8.89
N ILE A 272 -12.11 -4.37 9.46
CA ILE A 272 -13.00 -4.16 10.60
C ILE A 272 -12.43 -4.80 11.87
N PRO A 273 -12.82 -4.36 13.08
CA PRO A 273 -12.29 -4.94 14.32
C PRO A 273 -12.52 -6.46 14.36
N VAL A 274 -11.62 -7.22 14.96
CA VAL A 274 -11.79 -8.68 15.13
C VAL A 274 -12.85 -8.95 16.20
N LYS A 275 -13.79 -9.86 15.95
CA LYS A 275 -14.74 -10.34 16.97
C LYS A 275 -13.97 -11.18 18.00
N ARG A 276 -14.25 -10.97 19.30
CA ARG A 276 -13.54 -11.67 20.38
C ARG A 276 -13.68 -13.19 20.23
N GLY A 277 -12.55 -13.88 20.11
CA GLY A 277 -12.51 -15.34 20.02
C GLY A 277 -12.78 -15.92 18.63
N GLU A 278 -12.92 -15.10 17.59
CA GLU A 278 -13.17 -15.55 16.22
C GLU A 278 -12.10 -15.04 15.24
N GLU A 279 -11.38 -15.97 14.60
CA GLU A 279 -10.44 -15.65 13.52
C GLU A 279 -11.16 -15.29 12.21
N ASN A 280 -10.51 -14.55 11.31
CA ASN A 280 -11.05 -14.15 10.00
C ASN A 280 -12.34 -13.30 10.05
N THR A 281 -12.52 -12.55 11.14
CA THR A 281 -13.66 -11.63 11.34
C THR A 281 -13.33 -10.17 11.09
N ASP A 282 -12.11 -9.88 10.60
CA ASP A 282 -11.64 -8.57 10.17
C ASP A 282 -11.96 -8.26 8.69
N TYR A 283 -12.51 -9.25 7.97
CA TYR A 283 -12.73 -9.18 6.52
C TYR A 283 -14.15 -8.77 6.15
N VAL A 284 -14.23 -7.77 5.27
CA VAL A 284 -15.38 -7.39 4.45
C VAL A 284 -14.94 -7.24 2.99
N ASN A 285 -15.82 -7.57 2.04
CA ASN A 285 -15.54 -7.31 0.62
C ASN A 285 -15.79 -5.83 0.28
N ALA A 286 -14.85 -4.99 0.69
CA ALA A 286 -14.84 -3.57 0.43
C ALA A 286 -13.42 -3.04 0.28
N SER A 287 -13.26 -2.01 -0.54
CA SER A 287 -11.98 -1.33 -0.80
C SER A 287 -12.11 0.16 -0.51
N PHE A 288 -11.10 0.75 0.13
CA PHE A 288 -10.94 2.19 0.11
C PHE A 288 -10.57 2.66 -1.29
N ILE A 289 -11.21 3.75 -1.70
CA ILE A 289 -11.03 4.39 -2.99
C ILE A 289 -10.75 5.87 -2.78
N ASP A 290 -9.67 6.34 -3.37
CA ASP A 290 -9.31 7.75 -3.39
C ASP A 290 -10.31 8.57 -4.21
N GLY A 291 -10.62 9.78 -3.72
CA GLY A 291 -11.39 10.78 -4.44
C GLY A 291 -10.51 11.90 -4.97
N TYR A 292 -11.12 13.00 -5.40
CA TYR A 292 -10.39 14.12 -5.99
C TYR A 292 -9.51 14.85 -4.95
N ARG A 293 -10.06 15.17 -3.76
CA ARG A 293 -9.34 15.96 -2.73
C ARG A 293 -8.76 15.14 -1.58
N GLN A 294 -9.29 13.94 -1.36
CA GLN A 294 -8.97 13.15 -0.17
C GLN A 294 -8.75 11.69 -0.53
N LYS A 295 -7.73 11.09 0.08
CA LYS A 295 -7.59 9.64 0.12
C LYS A 295 -8.76 9.01 0.86
N ASP A 296 -9.06 7.76 0.53
CA ASP A 296 -10.12 6.99 1.19
C ASP A 296 -11.48 7.73 1.18
N SER A 297 -11.75 8.53 0.15
CA SER A 297 -13.01 9.30 0.03
C SER A 297 -14.23 8.39 -0.04
N TYR A 298 -14.06 7.18 -0.59
CA TYR A 298 -15.12 6.21 -0.74
C TYR A 298 -14.72 4.84 -0.18
N ILE A 299 -15.73 4.10 0.28
CA ILE A 299 -15.66 2.67 0.51
C ILE A 299 -16.47 2.00 -0.60
N ALA A 300 -15.80 1.44 -1.61
CA ALA A 300 -16.44 0.66 -2.66
C ALA A 300 -16.70 -0.77 -2.15
N SER A 301 -17.95 -1.06 -1.82
CA SER A 301 -18.38 -2.31 -1.20
C SER A 301 -19.34 -3.10 -2.10
N GLN A 302 -19.38 -4.42 -1.95
CA GLN A 302 -20.49 -5.21 -2.47
C GLN A 302 -21.77 -4.93 -1.68
N GLY A 303 -22.94 -5.17 -2.27
CA GLY A 303 -24.19 -5.22 -1.49
C GLY A 303 -24.07 -6.32 -0.42
N PRO A 304 -24.50 -6.09 0.82
CA PRO A 304 -24.38 -7.12 1.86
C PRO A 304 -25.15 -8.38 1.48
N LEU A 305 -24.58 -9.54 1.76
CA LEU A 305 -25.27 -10.84 1.81
C LEU A 305 -26.00 -10.93 3.14
N LEU A 306 -27.03 -11.79 3.24
CA LEU A 306 -27.79 -11.96 4.48
C LEU A 306 -26.89 -12.21 5.70
N HIS A 307 -25.88 -13.08 5.57
CA HIS A 307 -24.92 -13.40 6.63
C HIS A 307 -23.75 -12.41 6.77
N THR A 308 -23.71 -11.32 6.00
CA THR A 308 -22.70 -10.26 6.12
C THR A 308 -23.29 -8.89 6.44
N ILE A 309 -24.60 -8.78 6.72
CA ILE A 309 -25.24 -7.51 7.10
C ILE A 309 -24.60 -6.94 8.37
N GLU A 310 -24.32 -7.80 9.37
CA GLU A 310 -23.66 -7.38 10.59
C GLU A 310 -22.25 -6.82 10.31
N ASP A 311 -21.45 -7.51 9.50
CA ASP A 311 -20.11 -7.04 9.12
C ASP A 311 -20.15 -5.72 8.34
N PHE A 312 -21.19 -5.53 7.49
CA PHE A 312 -21.43 -4.28 6.76
C PHE A 312 -21.71 -3.10 7.70
N TRP A 313 -22.56 -3.28 8.73
CA TRP A 313 -22.83 -2.24 9.72
C TRP A 313 -21.64 -1.98 10.65
N ARG A 314 -20.88 -3.02 11.02
CA ARG A 314 -19.62 -2.87 11.76
C ARG A 314 -18.60 -2.05 10.96
N MET A 315 -18.51 -2.26 9.65
CA MET A 315 -17.67 -1.46 8.74
C MET A 315 -18.09 0.00 8.73
N ILE A 316 -19.38 0.29 8.50
CA ILE A 316 -19.92 1.66 8.48
C ILE A 316 -19.65 2.37 9.81
N TRP A 317 -19.84 1.68 10.93
CA TRP A 317 -19.59 2.23 12.26
C TRP A 317 -18.10 2.49 12.52
N GLU A 318 -17.22 1.53 12.23
CA GLU A 318 -15.77 1.67 12.43
C GLU A 318 -15.23 2.88 11.65
N TRP A 319 -15.60 2.96 10.37
CA TRP A 319 -15.07 3.95 9.43
C TRP A 319 -15.87 5.24 9.37
N LYS A 320 -16.84 5.41 10.28
CA LYS A 320 -17.62 6.64 10.49
C LYS A 320 -18.36 7.13 9.26
N SER A 321 -18.71 6.23 8.32
CA SER A 321 -19.47 6.60 7.13
C SER A 321 -20.84 7.17 7.52
N CYS A 322 -21.11 8.41 7.13
CA CYS A 322 -22.40 9.08 7.35
C CYS A 322 -23.30 9.08 6.10
N SER A 323 -22.77 8.60 4.97
CA SER A 323 -23.44 8.52 3.68
C SER A 323 -23.27 7.12 3.12
N ILE A 324 -24.39 6.46 2.79
CA ILE A 324 -24.44 5.17 2.12
C ILE A 324 -25.14 5.37 0.78
N VAL A 325 -24.52 4.96 -0.32
CA VAL A 325 -25.09 5.05 -1.67
C VAL A 325 -25.36 3.64 -2.18
N MET A 326 -26.63 3.32 -2.39
CA MET A 326 -27.11 2.04 -2.92
C MET A 326 -27.52 2.21 -4.38
N LEU A 327 -26.83 1.50 -5.28
CA LEU A 327 -26.97 1.64 -6.74
C LEU A 327 -27.60 0.39 -7.38
N THR A 328 -28.46 -0.32 -6.65
CA THR A 328 -29.12 -1.54 -7.12
C THR A 328 -30.43 -1.71 -6.37
N GLU A 329 -31.39 -2.38 -6.98
CA GLU A 329 -32.54 -2.89 -6.25
C GLU A 329 -32.17 -4.14 -5.43
N LEU A 330 -33.06 -4.56 -4.52
CA LEU A 330 -32.86 -5.81 -3.77
C LEU A 330 -32.84 -7.03 -4.71
N GLU A 331 -33.70 -7.00 -5.73
CA GLU A 331 -33.83 -8.00 -6.78
C GLU A 331 -33.92 -7.32 -8.14
N GLU A 332 -33.20 -7.85 -9.13
CA GLU A 332 -33.27 -7.40 -10.53
C GLU A 332 -33.34 -8.64 -11.43
N ARG A 333 -34.30 -8.70 -12.34
CA ARG A 333 -34.53 -9.85 -13.24
C ARG A 333 -34.69 -11.20 -12.52
N GLY A 334 -35.35 -11.20 -11.37
CA GLY A 334 -35.57 -12.42 -10.58
C GLY A 334 -34.33 -12.93 -9.85
N GLN A 335 -33.26 -12.12 -9.76
CA GLN A 335 -32.04 -12.46 -9.03
C GLN A 335 -31.78 -11.48 -7.91
N GLU A 336 -31.56 -12.00 -6.71
CA GLU A 336 -31.13 -11.22 -5.56
C GLU A 336 -29.79 -10.52 -5.85
N LYS A 337 -29.76 -9.21 -5.62
CA LYS A 337 -28.59 -8.35 -5.83
C LYS A 337 -28.04 -7.79 -4.54
N CYS A 338 -28.92 -7.56 -3.54
CA CYS A 338 -28.58 -7.01 -2.25
C CYS A 338 -29.57 -7.51 -1.18
N ALA A 339 -29.07 -7.92 -0.02
CA ALA A 339 -29.93 -8.18 1.12
C ALA A 339 -30.36 -6.83 1.73
N GLN A 340 -31.61 -6.74 2.18
CA GLN A 340 -32.09 -5.54 2.86
C GLN A 340 -31.39 -5.41 4.22
N TYR A 341 -30.59 -4.36 4.37
CA TYR A 341 -29.79 -4.10 5.57
C TYR A 341 -30.34 -2.95 6.44
N TRP A 342 -31.51 -2.43 6.11
CA TRP A 342 -32.20 -1.37 6.84
C TRP A 342 -33.61 -1.85 7.23
N PRO A 343 -34.19 -1.32 8.32
CA PRO A 343 -35.56 -1.64 8.69
C PRO A 343 -36.55 -0.95 7.73
N SER A 344 -37.60 -1.65 7.30
CA SER A 344 -38.71 -1.03 6.56
C SER A 344 -39.53 -0.09 7.45
N ASP A 345 -39.65 -0.45 8.73
CA ASP A 345 -40.30 0.34 9.78
C ASP A 345 -39.63 0.08 11.13
N GLY A 346 -39.65 1.08 12.01
CA GLY A 346 -39.13 0.96 13.37
C GLY A 346 -37.61 0.71 13.43
N LEU A 347 -37.22 -0.35 14.13
CA LEU A 347 -35.86 -0.59 14.61
C LEU A 347 -35.45 -2.05 14.40
N VAL A 348 -34.22 -2.26 13.93
CA VAL A 348 -33.60 -3.59 13.77
C VAL A 348 -32.19 -3.59 14.37
N SER A 349 -31.76 -4.72 14.92
CA SER A 349 -30.42 -4.87 15.52
C SER A 349 -29.61 -5.93 14.79
N TYR A 350 -28.35 -5.60 14.52
CA TYR A 350 -27.33 -6.44 13.92
C TYR A 350 -26.11 -6.48 14.85
N GLY A 351 -26.08 -7.47 15.76
CA GLY A 351 -25.07 -7.53 16.81
C GLY A 351 -25.13 -6.29 17.72
N ASP A 352 -24.01 -5.60 17.88
CA ASP A 352 -23.90 -4.38 18.70
C ASP A 352 -24.48 -3.13 18.01
N ILE A 353 -24.87 -3.21 16.74
CA ILE A 353 -25.38 -2.07 15.96
C ILE A 353 -26.89 -2.14 15.85
N THR A 354 -27.57 -1.10 16.28
CA THR A 354 -29.02 -0.93 16.13
C THR A 354 -29.30 0.18 15.14
N VAL A 355 -30.19 -0.06 14.19
CA VAL A 355 -30.56 0.85 13.09
C VAL A 355 -32.04 1.14 13.19
N GLU A 356 -32.38 2.42 13.28
CA GLU A 356 -33.76 2.88 13.33
C GLU A 356 -34.05 3.82 12.16
N LEU A 357 -35.13 3.57 11.42
CA LEU A 357 -35.58 4.45 10.34
C LEU A 357 -36.32 5.65 10.95
N LYS A 358 -35.80 6.86 10.71
CA LYS A 358 -36.40 8.11 11.23
C LYS A 358 -37.22 8.85 10.20
N LYS A 359 -36.75 8.89 8.95
CA LYS A 359 -37.42 9.59 7.85
C LYS A 359 -37.11 8.87 6.55
N GLU A 360 -38.09 8.82 5.67
CA GLU A 360 -37.91 8.43 4.28
C GLU A 360 -38.45 9.56 3.38
N GLU A 361 -37.67 9.95 2.38
CA GLU A 361 -38.02 11.00 1.42
C GLU A 361 -37.77 10.50 0.00
N GLU A 362 -38.81 10.47 -0.81
CA GLU A 362 -38.75 10.03 -2.20
C GLU A 362 -38.43 11.22 -3.13
N CYS A 363 -37.33 11.10 -3.87
CA CYS A 363 -36.93 12.03 -4.93
C CYS A 363 -37.16 11.38 -6.30
N GLU A 364 -37.07 12.16 -7.38
CA GLU A 364 -37.37 11.72 -8.75
C GLU A 364 -36.65 10.42 -9.19
N SER A 365 -35.41 10.19 -8.74
CA SER A 365 -34.60 9.03 -9.16
C SER A 365 -33.96 8.27 -7.99
N TYR A 366 -34.25 8.65 -6.75
CA TYR A 366 -33.68 8.00 -5.56
C TYR A 366 -34.52 8.25 -4.32
N THR A 367 -34.43 7.34 -3.35
CA THR A 367 -35.01 7.51 -2.02
C THR A 367 -33.91 7.87 -1.01
N VAL A 368 -34.19 8.80 -0.11
CA VAL A 368 -33.31 9.15 1.01
C VAL A 368 -33.89 8.61 2.30
N ARG A 369 -33.11 7.80 3.03
CA ARG A 369 -33.47 7.30 4.36
C ARG A 369 -32.57 7.92 5.41
N ASP A 370 -33.14 8.65 6.36
CA ASP A 370 -32.46 9.08 7.58
C ASP A 370 -32.49 7.93 8.58
N LEU A 371 -31.32 7.39 8.90
CA LEU A 371 -31.14 6.29 9.83
C LEU A 371 -30.46 6.80 11.11
N LEU A 372 -31.06 6.51 12.26
CA LEU A 372 -30.39 6.66 13.55
C LEU A 372 -29.69 5.35 13.88
N VAL A 373 -28.36 5.36 13.84
CA VAL A 373 -27.54 4.17 14.08
C VAL A 373 -26.89 4.28 15.44
N THR A 374 -27.13 3.30 16.31
CA THR A 374 -26.64 3.27 17.68
C THR A 374 -25.77 2.05 17.90
N ASN A 375 -24.54 2.26 18.34
CA ASN A 375 -23.71 1.18 18.86
C ASN A 375 -24.02 1.00 20.35
N THR A 376 -24.68 -0.10 20.69
CA THR A 376 -25.19 -0.39 22.03
C THR A 376 -24.07 -0.69 23.03
N ARG A 377 -22.91 -1.16 22.55
CA ARG A 377 -21.72 -1.39 23.37
C ARG A 377 -21.01 -0.09 23.73
N GLU A 378 -20.97 0.87 22.81
CA GLU A 378 -20.37 2.19 23.03
C GLU A 378 -21.35 3.21 23.64
N ASN A 379 -22.65 2.91 23.65
CA ASN A 379 -23.72 3.86 24.00
C ASN A 379 -23.61 5.18 23.23
N LYS A 380 -23.31 5.10 21.92
CA LYS A 380 -23.20 6.25 21.02
C LYS A 380 -24.11 6.06 19.83
N SER A 381 -24.65 7.18 19.34
CA SER A 381 -25.52 7.20 18.16
C SER A 381 -24.97 8.16 17.10
N ARG A 382 -25.25 7.87 15.83
CA ARG A 382 -24.90 8.69 14.66
C ARG A 382 -26.08 8.74 13.71
N GLN A 383 -26.26 9.89 13.06
CA GLN A 383 -27.20 10.02 11.96
C GLN A 383 -26.49 9.62 10.66
N ILE A 384 -27.03 8.63 9.97
CA ILE A 384 -26.49 8.11 8.71
C ILE A 384 -27.59 8.23 7.66
N ARG A 385 -27.26 8.78 6.49
CA ARG A 385 -28.19 8.82 5.35
C ARG A 385 -27.87 7.74 4.34
N GLN A 386 -28.89 6.97 3.97
CA GLN A 386 -28.83 6.10 2.80
C GLN A 386 -29.50 6.80 1.62
N PHE A 387 -28.83 6.78 0.47
CA PHE A 387 -29.32 7.26 -0.82
C PHE A 387 -29.48 6.04 -1.73
N HIS A 388 -30.73 5.61 -1.97
CA HIS A 388 -31.05 4.43 -2.77
C HIS A 388 -31.48 4.88 -4.16
N PHE A 389 -30.60 4.70 -5.15
CA PHE A 389 -30.83 5.12 -6.53
C PHE A 389 -31.67 4.11 -7.31
N HIS A 390 -32.79 4.59 -7.86
CA HIS A 390 -33.77 3.81 -8.64
C HIS A 390 -33.63 4.06 -10.15
N GLY A 391 -32.83 5.03 -10.56
CA GLY A 391 -32.68 5.43 -11.97
C GLY A 391 -31.85 4.47 -12.84
N TRP A 392 -31.29 3.39 -12.27
CA TRP A 392 -30.50 2.42 -13.05
C TRP A 392 -31.38 1.29 -13.58
N PRO A 393 -31.46 1.08 -14.92
CA PRO A 393 -32.29 0.03 -15.48
C PRO A 393 -31.73 -1.38 -15.23
N GLU A 394 -32.59 -2.39 -15.31
CA GLU A 394 -32.18 -3.80 -15.20
C GLU A 394 -31.22 -4.25 -16.32
N VAL A 395 -31.28 -3.59 -17.49
CA VAL A 395 -30.41 -3.84 -18.64
C VAL A 395 -29.87 -2.50 -19.15
N GLY A 396 -28.56 -2.41 -19.30
CA GLY A 396 -27.87 -1.24 -19.83
C GLY A 396 -27.58 -0.16 -18.79
N ILE A 397 -27.73 1.09 -19.22
CA ILE A 397 -27.41 2.32 -18.49
C ILE A 397 -28.60 3.28 -18.48
N PRO A 398 -28.68 4.24 -17.55
CA PRO A 398 -29.73 5.25 -17.55
C PRO A 398 -29.79 6.02 -18.88
N SER A 399 -31.00 6.44 -19.26
CA SER A 399 -31.25 7.17 -20.52
C SER A 399 -30.69 8.58 -20.54
N ASP A 400 -30.42 9.17 -19.38
CA ASP A 400 -29.79 10.48 -19.18
C ASP A 400 -29.03 10.48 -17.84
N GLY A 401 -28.26 11.53 -17.59
CA GLY A 401 -27.44 11.73 -16.41
C GLY A 401 -28.09 12.51 -15.27
N LYS A 402 -29.29 13.08 -15.46
CA LYS A 402 -29.93 13.99 -14.50
C LYS A 402 -30.06 13.36 -13.11
N GLY A 403 -30.56 12.13 -13.05
CA GLY A 403 -30.70 11.41 -11.78
C GLY A 403 -29.36 11.18 -11.07
N MET A 404 -28.30 10.85 -11.82
CA MET A 404 -26.96 10.61 -11.30
C MET A 404 -26.31 11.92 -10.79
N ILE A 405 -26.47 13.02 -11.52
CA ILE A 405 -26.00 14.35 -11.09
C ILE A 405 -26.69 14.75 -9.78
N ASN A 406 -28.00 14.56 -9.69
CA ASN A 406 -28.79 14.94 -8.52
C ASN A 406 -28.39 14.15 -7.26
N ILE A 407 -28.20 12.83 -7.37
CA ILE A 407 -27.78 12.02 -6.21
C ILE A 407 -26.34 12.35 -5.79
N ILE A 408 -25.42 12.59 -6.73
CA ILE A 408 -24.04 13.03 -6.41
C ILE A 408 -24.09 14.36 -5.66
N ALA A 409 -24.88 15.33 -6.12
CA ALA A 409 -25.03 16.62 -5.44
C ALA A 409 -25.64 16.47 -4.03
N ALA A 410 -26.62 15.59 -3.86
CA ALA A 410 -27.23 15.32 -2.55
C ALA A 410 -26.25 14.66 -1.57
N VAL A 411 -25.44 13.72 -2.04
CA VAL A 411 -24.38 13.08 -1.24
C VAL A 411 -23.30 14.10 -0.87
N GLN A 412 -22.84 14.92 -1.81
CA GLN A 412 -21.86 15.98 -1.53
C GLN A 412 -22.37 16.98 -0.48
N LYS A 413 -23.65 17.36 -0.55
CA LYS A 413 -24.29 18.22 0.47
C LYS A 413 -24.30 17.56 1.85
N GLN A 414 -24.58 16.25 1.93
CA GLN A 414 -24.52 15.51 3.19
C GLN A 414 -23.09 15.45 3.74
N GLN A 415 -22.09 15.20 2.89
CA GLN A 415 -20.68 15.14 3.28
C GLN A 415 -20.17 16.45 3.90
N GLN A 416 -20.51 17.59 3.28
CA GLN A 416 -20.17 18.93 3.79
C GLN A 416 -20.73 19.18 5.20
N GLN A 417 -21.86 18.57 5.55
CA GLN A 417 -22.54 18.73 6.84
C GLN A 417 -22.08 17.70 7.90
N SER A 418 -21.47 16.59 7.47
CA SER A 418 -21.19 15.42 8.32
C SER A 418 -19.69 15.15 8.54
N GLY A 419 -18.81 16.05 8.11
CA GLY A 419 -17.37 15.98 8.39
C GLY A 419 -16.53 15.21 7.37
N ASN A 420 -17.04 15.02 6.15
CA ASN A 420 -16.30 14.40 5.03
C ASN A 420 -15.70 13.01 5.35
N HIS A 421 -16.41 12.19 6.13
CA HIS A 421 -16.04 10.78 6.36
C HIS A 421 -16.22 9.93 5.08
N PRO A 422 -15.56 8.77 4.93
CA PRO A 422 -15.68 7.96 3.72
C PRO A 422 -17.14 7.65 3.34
N ILE A 423 -17.51 7.85 2.07
CA ILE A 423 -18.85 7.51 1.56
C ILE A 423 -18.89 6.01 1.26
N THR A 424 -19.78 5.25 1.90
CA THR A 424 -19.97 3.83 1.55
C THR A 424 -20.80 3.74 0.28
N VAL A 425 -20.23 3.24 -0.82
CA VAL A 425 -20.90 3.10 -2.12
C VAL A 425 -20.99 1.62 -2.48
N HIS A 426 -22.19 1.11 -2.75
CA HIS A 426 -22.36 -0.28 -3.15
C HIS A 426 -23.40 -0.44 -4.27
N CYS A 427 -23.23 -1.52 -5.03
CA CYS A 427 -24.24 -2.07 -5.92
C CYS A 427 -24.43 -3.55 -5.54
N SER A 428 -24.46 -4.48 -6.50
CA SER A 428 -24.41 -5.90 -6.20
C SER A 428 -22.98 -6.37 -5.90
N ALA A 429 -22.09 -6.44 -6.91
CA ALA A 429 -20.69 -6.86 -6.71
C ALA A 429 -19.76 -5.73 -6.19
N GLY A 430 -20.22 -4.48 -6.24
CA GLY A 430 -19.43 -3.33 -5.79
C GLY A 430 -18.33 -2.90 -6.76
N ALA A 431 -18.54 -3.03 -8.08
CA ALA A 431 -17.54 -2.68 -9.10
C ALA A 431 -18.10 -1.85 -10.25
N GLY A 432 -19.09 -2.35 -11.00
CA GLY A 432 -19.64 -1.64 -12.18
C GLY A 432 -20.26 -0.29 -11.84
N ARG A 433 -21.51 -0.30 -11.35
CA ARG A 433 -22.26 0.92 -10.96
C ARG A 433 -21.54 1.73 -9.87
N THR A 434 -20.96 1.03 -8.89
CA THR A 434 -20.12 1.64 -7.83
C THR A 434 -18.94 2.41 -8.44
N GLY A 435 -18.22 1.83 -9.40
CA GLY A 435 -17.12 2.50 -10.08
C GLY A 435 -17.59 3.69 -10.91
N THR A 436 -18.74 3.59 -11.57
CA THR A 436 -19.34 4.71 -12.30
C THR A 436 -19.68 5.87 -11.38
N PHE A 437 -20.28 5.61 -10.22
CA PHE A 437 -20.56 6.65 -9.22
C PHE A 437 -19.27 7.29 -8.69
N CYS A 438 -18.27 6.49 -8.29
CA CYS A 438 -17.00 7.02 -7.80
C CYS A 438 -16.27 7.84 -8.87
N ALA A 439 -16.28 7.38 -10.14
CA ALA A 439 -15.68 8.08 -11.26
C ALA A 439 -16.37 9.44 -11.48
N LEU A 440 -17.69 9.44 -11.59
CA LEU A 440 -18.46 10.66 -11.81
C LEU A 440 -18.36 11.65 -10.66
N SER A 441 -18.46 11.19 -9.41
CA SER A 441 -18.29 12.05 -8.24
C SER A 441 -16.92 12.75 -8.26
N THR A 442 -15.87 12.03 -8.68
CA THR A 442 -14.49 12.55 -8.78
C THR A 442 -14.33 13.51 -9.95
N VAL A 443 -14.78 13.13 -11.15
CA VAL A 443 -14.66 13.96 -12.36
C VAL A 443 -15.48 15.23 -12.25
N LEU A 444 -16.73 15.16 -11.78
CA LEU A 444 -17.58 16.35 -11.64
C LEU A 444 -17.03 17.34 -10.61
N GLU A 445 -16.43 16.86 -9.52
CA GLU A 445 -15.75 17.73 -8.56
C GLU A 445 -14.52 18.39 -9.17
N ARG A 446 -13.71 17.64 -9.93
CA ARG A 446 -12.54 18.16 -10.64
C ARG A 446 -12.91 19.20 -11.69
N VAL A 447 -13.90 18.90 -12.54
CA VAL A 447 -14.44 19.83 -13.54
C VAL A 447 -14.86 21.13 -12.88
N LYS A 448 -15.63 21.05 -11.78
CA LYS A 448 -16.08 22.24 -11.04
C LYS A 448 -14.92 23.06 -10.46
N ALA A 449 -13.86 22.40 -10.01
CA ALA A 449 -12.71 23.03 -9.37
C ALA A 449 -11.70 23.63 -10.37
N GLU A 450 -11.42 22.92 -11.47
CA GLU A 450 -10.29 23.19 -12.37
C GLU A 450 -10.71 23.53 -13.81
N GLY A 451 -11.94 23.24 -14.23
CA GLY A 451 -12.34 23.37 -15.64
C GLY A 451 -11.76 22.28 -16.54
N ILE A 452 -11.29 21.18 -15.94
CA ILE A 452 -10.58 20.09 -16.59
C ILE A 452 -11.21 18.74 -16.19
N LEU A 453 -11.21 17.78 -17.11
CA LEU A 453 -11.61 16.39 -16.86
C LEU A 453 -10.58 15.40 -17.40
N ASP A 454 -10.50 14.23 -16.75
CA ASP A 454 -9.82 13.05 -17.30
C ASP A 454 -10.59 11.80 -16.89
N VAL A 455 -11.54 11.38 -17.73
CA VAL A 455 -12.36 10.20 -17.47
C VAL A 455 -11.50 8.93 -17.53
N PHE A 456 -10.56 8.85 -18.47
CA PHE A 456 -9.71 7.68 -18.67
C PHE A 456 -8.82 7.39 -17.46
N GLN A 457 -8.03 8.37 -17.00
CA GLN A 457 -7.13 8.20 -15.85
C GLN A 457 -7.91 8.04 -14.55
N THR A 458 -9.08 8.67 -14.42
CA THR A 458 -9.95 8.43 -13.26
C THR A 458 -10.36 6.96 -13.20
N VAL A 459 -10.93 6.40 -14.27
CA VAL A 459 -11.37 5.00 -14.29
C VAL A 459 -10.18 4.03 -14.17
N LYS A 460 -9.05 4.32 -14.81
CA LYS A 460 -7.81 3.54 -14.67
C LYS A 460 -7.36 3.49 -13.20
N SER A 461 -7.33 4.63 -12.52
CA SER A 461 -6.95 4.72 -11.11
C SER A 461 -7.90 3.94 -10.20
N LEU A 462 -9.20 3.95 -10.48
CA LEU A 462 -10.17 3.12 -9.77
C LEU A 462 -9.90 1.62 -9.97
N ARG A 463 -9.56 1.18 -11.19
CA ARG A 463 -9.25 -0.22 -11.49
C ARG A 463 -7.95 -0.72 -10.83
N LEU A 464 -6.99 0.17 -10.60
CA LEU A 464 -5.79 -0.15 -9.84
C LEU A 464 -6.08 -0.32 -8.34
N GLN A 465 -7.16 0.26 -7.83
CA GLN A 465 -7.58 0.17 -6.42
C GLN A 465 -8.60 -0.94 -6.16
N ARG A 466 -9.50 -1.25 -7.10
CA ARG A 466 -10.45 -2.36 -6.99
C ARG A 466 -10.70 -3.01 -8.35
N PRO A 467 -10.67 -4.35 -8.47
CA PRO A 467 -10.91 -5.03 -9.73
C PRO A 467 -12.26 -4.64 -10.37
N HIS A 468 -12.25 -4.49 -11.70
CA HIS A 468 -13.45 -4.28 -12.52
C HIS A 468 -14.28 -3.01 -12.25
N MET A 469 -13.71 -1.99 -11.59
CA MET A 469 -14.37 -0.68 -11.47
C MET A 469 -14.72 -0.13 -12.86
N VAL A 470 -15.99 0.29 -13.04
CA VAL A 470 -16.61 0.56 -14.36
C VAL A 470 -16.46 -0.66 -15.27
N GLN A 471 -17.39 -1.61 -15.15
CA GLN A 471 -17.20 -2.98 -15.63
C GLN A 471 -17.48 -3.16 -17.12
N THR A 472 -18.39 -2.37 -17.70
CA THR A 472 -18.83 -2.51 -19.10
C THR A 472 -18.52 -1.26 -19.93
N LEU A 473 -18.48 -1.43 -21.26
CA LEU A 473 -18.28 -0.31 -22.19
C LEU A 473 -19.39 0.75 -22.04
N GLU A 474 -20.65 0.32 -21.93
CA GLU A 474 -21.79 1.22 -21.73
C GLU A 474 -21.65 2.03 -20.42
N GLN A 475 -21.12 1.44 -19.34
CA GLN A 475 -20.85 2.18 -18.10
C GLN A 475 -19.77 3.24 -18.26
N TYR A 476 -18.77 2.98 -19.11
CA TYR A 476 -17.73 3.95 -19.46
C TYR A 476 -18.29 5.05 -20.35
N GLU A 477 -19.12 4.71 -21.34
CA GLU A 477 -19.90 5.66 -22.14
C GLU A 477 -20.74 6.59 -21.27
N PHE A 478 -21.45 6.02 -20.30
CA PHE A 478 -22.30 6.77 -19.39
C PHE A 478 -21.50 7.78 -18.56
N CYS A 479 -20.23 7.52 -18.26
CA CYS A 479 -19.37 8.50 -17.59
C CYS A 479 -19.20 9.76 -18.44
N TYR A 480 -18.87 9.61 -19.73
CA TYR A 480 -18.76 10.74 -20.66
C TYR A 480 -20.08 11.48 -20.83
N LYS A 481 -21.18 10.73 -21.00
CA LYS A 481 -22.52 11.31 -21.18
C LYS A 481 -22.94 12.20 -20.01
N VAL A 482 -22.77 11.73 -18.77
CA VAL A 482 -23.13 12.50 -17.58
C VAL A 482 -22.25 13.75 -17.45
N VAL A 483 -20.95 13.67 -17.78
CA VAL A 483 -20.05 14.83 -17.74
C VAL A 483 -20.46 15.86 -18.79
N GLN A 484 -20.80 15.44 -20.00
CA GLN A 484 -21.33 16.31 -21.05
C GLN A 484 -22.60 17.03 -20.58
N GLU A 485 -23.61 16.27 -20.11
CA GLU A 485 -24.88 16.85 -19.64
C GLU A 485 -24.68 17.80 -18.46
N TYR A 486 -23.74 17.52 -17.56
CA TYR A 486 -23.41 18.43 -16.46
C TYR A 486 -22.81 19.75 -16.97
N ILE A 487 -21.89 19.70 -17.93
CA ILE A 487 -21.29 20.90 -18.52
C ILE A 487 -22.35 21.71 -19.28
N ASP A 488 -23.20 21.05 -20.07
CA ASP A 488 -24.28 21.69 -20.82
C ASP A 488 -25.30 22.37 -19.88
N ALA A 489 -25.65 21.73 -18.76
CA ALA A 489 -26.58 22.28 -17.78
C ALA A 489 -26.00 23.47 -16.99
N PHE A 490 -24.68 23.58 -16.86
CA PHE A 490 -24.00 24.60 -16.07
C PHE A 490 -22.98 25.40 -16.89
N SER A 491 -23.23 25.61 -18.19
CA SER A 491 -22.29 26.21 -19.14
C SER A 491 -21.78 27.62 -18.77
N ASP A 492 -22.50 28.33 -17.91
CA ASP A 492 -22.12 29.66 -17.42
C ASP A 492 -21.11 29.65 -16.25
N TYR A 493 -20.69 28.48 -15.76
CA TYR A 493 -19.68 28.37 -14.72
C TYR A 493 -18.35 29.00 -15.17
N ALA A 494 -17.79 29.89 -14.36
CA ALA A 494 -16.62 30.69 -14.75
C ALA A 494 -15.40 29.85 -15.14
N ASN A 495 -15.21 28.70 -14.48
CA ASN A 495 -14.09 27.78 -14.76
C ASN A 495 -14.24 27.00 -16.07
N PHE A 496 -15.39 27.05 -16.74
CA PHE A 496 -15.63 26.32 -17.99
C PHE A 496 -15.30 27.16 -19.25
N LYS A 497 -14.92 28.42 -19.07
CA LYS A 497 -14.71 29.41 -20.14
C LYS A 497 -13.23 29.63 -20.46
#